data_AF-A0ABD1GUS3-F1
#
_entry.id   AF-A0ABD1GUS3-F1
#
_cell.length_a   1.000
_cell.length_b   1.000
_cell.length_c   1.000
_cell.angle_alpha   90.00
_cell.angle_beta   90.00
_cell.angle_gamma   90.00
#
_symmetry.space_group_name_H-M   'P 1'
#
loop_
_entity.id
_entity.type
_entity.pdbx_description
1 polymer ?
#
loop_
_entity_poly.entity_id
_entity_poly.type
_entity_poly.pdbx_seq_one_letter_code
_entity_poly.pdbx_strand_id
1 'polypeptide(L)'
;MWRLKVAEGGGRWLTTSNNHTGRQHWEFDENAVVSGDETARLAKMRHEFSKNRHQIKQSADQLMRMQLRKENPSPPLPTAARLEEEEEITAEATATTLSRDIGYLSTVQARDGHWPAESAAPLFFLPPLVMALYITGDLDAILSSEHKKEMLRYTHNHQVIHLPIYPSQFSNFFKFSFCHFDFFGRIEWGLHVEGHNTMFGSVLNYVVLRLLGEGPKEEAVARGRKWILQHGGAVRMPSWGKFWLTVLGVHEWAGCNPYPPELWLLPTWFPFNAGMMACYARLAYMPMSSLYGERLNLVQTSWALLSLINAGQGEIDLQPIHRGIRLLINSQMEDGDFPQQDIVGVIFKNCSLNYSSYRNIFPIWAIGKYRQHILQAQLF
;
A
#
# COMPACT_ATOMS: atom_id res chain seq x y z
N MET A 1 -11.55 20.14 -6.78
CA MET A 1 -12.09 19.05 -7.60
C MET A 1 -10.94 18.22 -8.14
N TRP A 2 -11.05 16.88 -8.11
CA TRP A 2 -10.07 16.01 -8.76
C TRP A 2 -10.12 16.14 -10.27
N ARG A 3 -8.98 16.43 -10.90
CA ARG A 3 -8.81 16.57 -12.35
C ARG A 3 -7.84 15.52 -12.86
N LEU A 4 -8.20 14.86 -13.95
CA LEU A 4 -7.31 13.97 -14.66
C LEU A 4 -6.27 14.82 -15.40
N LYS A 5 -5.00 14.54 -15.15
CA LYS A 5 -3.87 15.17 -15.85
C LYS A 5 -3.17 14.12 -16.68
N VAL A 6 -3.16 14.34 -17.99
CA VAL A 6 -2.35 13.56 -18.93
C VAL A 6 -0.97 14.21 -19.00
N ALA A 7 0.08 13.44 -18.77
CA ALA A 7 1.44 13.96 -18.67
C ALA A 7 1.83 14.77 -19.92
N GLU A 8 2.32 15.98 -19.69
CA GLU A 8 2.99 16.81 -20.69
C GLU A 8 4.50 16.78 -20.37
N GLY A 9 5.36 16.75 -21.38
CA GLY A 9 6.79 16.67 -21.14
C GLY A 9 7.35 17.91 -20.41
N GLY A 10 8.42 17.73 -19.62
CA GLY A 10 9.26 18.85 -19.15
C GLY A 10 9.18 19.29 -17.68
N GLY A 11 8.52 18.57 -16.78
CA GLY A 11 8.54 18.93 -15.34
C GLY A 11 9.86 18.60 -14.62
N ARG A 12 10.26 19.42 -13.62
CA ARG A 12 11.49 19.26 -12.80
C ARG A 12 11.58 17.92 -12.07
N TRP A 13 10.43 17.31 -11.74
CA TRP A 13 10.32 15.99 -11.09
C TRP A 13 9.89 14.88 -12.06
N LEU A 14 9.75 15.21 -13.35
CA LEU A 14 9.41 14.30 -14.44
C LEU A 14 10.68 13.93 -15.21
N THR A 15 11.68 13.37 -14.53
CA THR A 15 12.77 12.65 -15.19
C THR A 15 12.32 11.21 -15.40
N THR A 16 12.08 10.80 -16.64
CA THR A 16 11.81 9.39 -16.96
C THR A 16 12.88 8.89 -17.92
N SER A 17 13.28 7.64 -17.77
CA SER A 17 14.22 6.97 -18.66
C SER A 17 13.63 6.64 -20.05
N ASN A 18 12.38 7.03 -20.31
CA ASN A 18 11.59 6.62 -21.47
C ASN A 18 10.56 7.65 -21.96
N ASN A 19 10.80 8.95 -21.77
CA ASN A 19 9.94 10.01 -22.33
C ASN A 19 8.47 9.98 -21.84
N HIS A 20 8.26 9.89 -20.52
CA HIS A 20 6.95 9.99 -19.82
C HIS A 20 6.08 8.73 -19.75
N THR A 21 6.66 7.57 -19.45
CA THR A 21 5.84 6.44 -18.98
C THR A 21 5.45 6.65 -17.51
N GLY A 22 4.30 7.30 -17.33
CA GLY A 22 3.64 7.75 -16.10
C GLY A 22 2.42 8.61 -16.49
N ARG A 23 1.75 8.15 -17.54
CA ARG A 23 1.06 8.94 -18.58
C ARG A 23 -0.18 9.70 -18.09
N GLN A 24 -0.73 9.32 -16.95
CA GLN A 24 -1.87 9.98 -16.32
C GLN A 24 -1.75 10.00 -14.80
N HIS A 25 -2.22 11.07 -14.17
CA HIS A 25 -2.32 11.19 -12.72
C HIS A 25 -3.51 12.07 -12.33
N TRP A 26 -3.89 12.03 -11.06
CA TRP A 26 -4.96 12.87 -10.52
C TRP A 26 -4.37 14.03 -9.73
N GLU A 27 -4.86 15.23 -9.98
CA GLU A 27 -4.51 16.44 -9.22
C GLU A 27 -5.76 17.02 -8.58
N PHE A 28 -5.67 17.45 -7.33
CA PHE A 28 -6.77 18.14 -6.67
C PHE A 28 -6.66 19.64 -6.91
N ASP A 29 -7.63 20.21 -7.63
CA ASP A 29 -7.70 21.64 -7.90
C ASP A 29 -8.67 22.33 -6.92
N GLU A 30 -8.12 23.05 -5.95
CA GLU A 30 -8.90 23.81 -4.94
C GLU A 30 -9.72 24.96 -5.56
N ASN A 31 -9.22 25.55 -6.65
CA ASN A 31 -9.80 26.73 -7.29
C ASN A 31 -10.72 26.38 -8.46
N ALA A 32 -10.97 25.09 -8.70
CA ALA A 32 -11.84 24.64 -9.78
C ALA A 32 -13.25 25.24 -9.64
N VAL A 33 -13.63 26.09 -10.60
CA VAL A 33 -15.02 26.52 -10.76
C VAL A 33 -15.81 25.35 -11.35
N VAL A 34 -16.56 24.66 -10.50
CA VAL A 34 -17.41 23.52 -10.88
C VAL A 34 -18.86 23.97 -10.89
N SER A 35 -19.59 23.64 -11.95
CA SER A 35 -21.02 23.95 -12.00
C SER A 35 -21.80 23.18 -10.91
N GLY A 36 -22.95 23.72 -10.49
CA GLY A 36 -23.82 23.04 -9.53
C GLY A 36 -24.27 21.66 -10.02
N ASP A 37 -24.54 21.53 -11.33
CA ASP A 37 -24.90 20.27 -11.98
C ASP A 37 -23.76 19.25 -11.95
N GLU A 38 -22.52 19.67 -12.27
CA GLU A 38 -21.36 18.78 -12.25
C GLU A 38 -21.06 18.29 -10.82
N THR A 39 -21.21 19.17 -9.82
CA THR A 39 -21.07 18.80 -8.39
C THR A 39 -22.11 17.78 -7.95
N ALA A 40 -23.37 17.98 -8.34
CA ALA A 40 -24.46 17.06 -8.04
C ALA A 40 -24.22 15.69 -8.71
N ARG A 41 -23.76 15.68 -9.96
CA ARG A 41 -23.43 14.46 -10.70
C ARG A 41 -22.31 13.68 -10.04
N LEU A 42 -21.25 14.35 -9.58
CA LEU A 42 -20.15 13.72 -8.83
C LEU A 42 -20.61 13.10 -7.52
N ALA A 43 -21.44 13.82 -6.76
CA ALA A 43 -22.01 13.32 -5.51
C ALA A 43 -22.88 12.09 -5.77
N LYS A 44 -23.67 12.11 -6.84
CA LYS A 44 -24.48 10.96 -7.28
C LYS A 44 -23.61 9.75 -7.62
N MET A 45 -22.57 9.89 -8.44
CA MET A 45 -21.66 8.79 -8.78
C MET A 45 -21.02 8.16 -7.52
N ARG A 46 -20.56 9.00 -6.59
CA ARG A 46 -19.97 8.54 -5.31
C ARG A 46 -20.98 7.78 -4.47
N HIS A 47 -22.21 8.31 -4.36
CA HIS A 47 -23.28 7.67 -3.61
C HIS A 47 -23.69 6.33 -4.24
N GLU A 48 -23.85 6.28 -5.56
CA GLU A 48 -24.20 5.07 -6.30
C GLU A 48 -23.12 3.99 -6.17
N PHE A 49 -21.84 4.35 -6.30
CA PHE A 49 -20.74 3.41 -6.06
C PHE A 49 -20.79 2.88 -4.63
N SER A 50 -20.89 3.76 -3.65
CA SER A 50 -20.95 3.36 -2.23
C SER A 50 -22.15 2.45 -1.95
N LYS A 51 -23.32 2.72 -2.54
CA LYS A 51 -24.52 1.91 -2.41
C LYS A 51 -24.34 0.51 -3.02
N ASN A 52 -23.72 0.43 -4.20
CA ASN A 52 -23.61 -0.81 -4.98
C ASN A 52 -22.29 -1.57 -4.78
N ARG A 53 -21.36 -1.05 -3.96
CA ARG A 53 -19.99 -1.58 -3.73
C ARG A 53 -19.89 -3.06 -3.36
N HIS A 54 -20.99 -3.69 -2.95
CA HIS A 54 -21.02 -5.12 -2.63
C HIS A 54 -21.34 -6.00 -3.84
N GLN A 55 -22.05 -5.45 -4.82
CA GLN A 55 -22.40 -6.12 -6.08
C GLN A 55 -21.46 -5.74 -7.21
N ILE A 56 -21.10 -4.45 -7.30
CA ILE A 56 -20.22 -3.90 -8.33
C ILE A 56 -18.98 -3.36 -7.62
N LYS A 57 -17.84 -4.05 -7.81
CA LYS A 57 -16.57 -3.74 -7.14
C LYS A 57 -15.76 -2.65 -7.83
N GLN A 58 -16.00 -2.47 -9.13
CA GLN A 58 -15.21 -1.59 -10.00
C GLN A 58 -15.86 -0.20 -10.07
N SER A 59 -15.05 0.87 -10.14
CA SER A 59 -15.55 2.25 -10.27
C SER A 59 -16.12 2.57 -11.66
N ALA A 60 -15.83 1.70 -12.64
CA ALA A 60 -16.10 1.88 -14.07
C ALA A 60 -15.49 3.17 -14.67
N ASP A 61 -14.49 3.74 -14.01
CA ASP A 61 -13.81 4.97 -14.42
C ASP A 61 -14.76 6.16 -14.62
N GLN A 62 -15.89 6.22 -13.92
CA GLN A 62 -16.96 7.17 -14.24
C GLN A 62 -16.51 8.63 -14.21
N LEU A 63 -15.69 9.01 -13.22
CA LEU A 63 -15.14 10.36 -13.12
C LEU A 63 -14.21 10.69 -14.28
N MET A 64 -13.31 9.77 -14.63
CA MET A 64 -12.34 9.90 -15.71
C MET A 64 -13.06 10.03 -17.06
N ARG A 65 -14.01 9.14 -17.34
CA ARG A 65 -14.83 9.17 -18.55
C ARG A 65 -15.65 10.45 -18.64
N MET A 66 -16.18 10.96 -17.53
CA MET A 66 -16.89 12.24 -17.52
C MET A 66 -16.00 13.39 -17.98
N GLN A 67 -14.76 13.47 -17.48
CA GLN A 67 -13.82 14.55 -17.84
C GLN A 67 -13.34 14.43 -19.28
N LEU A 68 -12.93 13.24 -19.71
CA LEU A 68 -12.46 13.01 -21.09
C LEU A 68 -13.54 13.35 -22.12
N ARG A 69 -14.80 12.95 -21.86
CA ARG A 69 -15.93 13.26 -22.75
C ARG A 69 -16.29 14.73 -22.81
N LYS A 70 -15.98 15.49 -21.75
CA LYS A 70 -16.14 16.94 -21.71
C LYS A 70 -15.08 17.62 -22.58
N GLU A 71 -13.87 17.07 -22.63
CA GLU A 71 -12.77 17.56 -23.47
C GLU A 71 -12.90 17.12 -24.93
N ASN A 72 -13.43 15.92 -25.19
CA ASN A 72 -13.60 15.34 -26.51
C ASN A 72 -15.06 14.94 -26.78
N PRO A 73 -15.94 15.91 -27.11
CA PRO A 73 -17.36 15.64 -27.32
C PRO A 73 -17.62 14.81 -28.59
N SER A 74 -18.57 13.87 -28.50
CA SER A 74 -18.98 13.04 -29.65
C SER A 74 -19.85 13.84 -30.61
N PRO A 75 -19.77 13.60 -31.93
CA PRO A 75 -20.85 13.96 -32.84
C PRO A 75 -22.17 13.25 -32.45
N PRO A 76 -23.33 13.74 -32.93
CA PRO A 76 -24.63 13.14 -32.62
C PRO A 76 -24.65 11.64 -32.92
N LEU A 77 -24.91 10.82 -31.89
CA LEU A 77 -24.97 9.38 -32.05
C LEU A 77 -26.29 8.96 -32.71
N PRO A 78 -26.29 7.96 -33.61
CA PRO A 78 -27.52 7.37 -34.15
C PRO A 78 -28.47 6.90 -33.05
N THR A 79 -29.78 6.86 -33.29
CA THR A 79 -30.76 6.33 -32.33
C THR A 79 -30.43 4.87 -31.97
N ALA A 80 -30.56 4.49 -30.70
CA ALA A 80 -30.29 3.12 -30.27
C ALA A 80 -31.31 2.16 -30.88
N ALA A 81 -30.83 1.11 -31.55
CA ALA A 81 -31.66 -0.04 -31.89
C ALA A 81 -32.09 -0.75 -30.59
N ARG A 82 -33.35 -1.19 -30.54
CA ARG A 82 -33.93 -2.02 -29.48
C ARG A 82 -34.64 -3.17 -30.17
N LEU A 83 -34.15 -4.38 -29.93
CA LEU A 83 -34.73 -5.59 -30.48
C LEU A 83 -35.48 -6.32 -29.35
N GLU A 84 -36.65 -6.85 -29.66
CA GLU A 84 -37.38 -7.76 -28.78
C GLU A 84 -36.72 -9.15 -28.76
N GLU A 85 -37.04 -9.99 -27.76
CA GLU A 85 -36.32 -11.26 -27.50
C GLU A 85 -36.36 -12.25 -28.69
N GLU A 86 -37.43 -12.22 -29.49
CA GLU A 86 -37.63 -13.09 -30.66
C GLU A 86 -37.35 -12.39 -32.00
N GLU A 87 -36.91 -11.13 -31.99
CA GLU A 87 -36.68 -10.35 -33.20
C GLU A 87 -35.36 -10.74 -33.90
N GLU A 88 -35.38 -10.84 -35.23
CA GLU A 88 -34.20 -11.20 -36.01
C GLU A 88 -33.13 -10.10 -35.95
N ILE A 89 -31.88 -10.48 -35.67
CA ILE A 89 -30.75 -9.54 -35.61
C ILE A 89 -30.41 -9.05 -37.01
N THR A 90 -30.66 -7.77 -37.28
CA THR A 90 -30.37 -7.16 -38.59
C THR A 90 -28.94 -6.60 -38.68
N ALA A 91 -28.42 -6.54 -39.91
CA ALA A 91 -27.14 -5.89 -40.19
C ALA A 91 -27.18 -4.38 -39.83
N GLU A 92 -28.32 -3.72 -40.01
CA GLU A 92 -28.52 -2.31 -39.67
C GLU A 92 -28.50 -2.07 -38.15
N ALA A 93 -29.21 -2.90 -37.37
CA ALA A 93 -29.20 -2.80 -35.90
C ALA A 93 -27.78 -3.02 -35.34
N THR A 94 -27.04 -3.96 -35.93
CA THR A 94 -25.65 -4.25 -35.57
C THR A 94 -24.73 -3.08 -35.92
N ALA A 95 -24.81 -2.56 -37.16
CA ALA A 95 -24.01 -1.42 -37.60
C ALA A 95 -24.29 -0.14 -36.80
N THR A 96 -25.56 0.10 -36.46
CA THR A 96 -25.99 1.21 -35.60
C THR A 96 -25.40 1.10 -34.20
N THR A 97 -25.47 -0.09 -33.60
CA THR A 97 -24.90 -0.35 -32.26
C THR A 97 -23.39 -0.19 -32.26
N LEU A 98 -22.69 -0.74 -33.27
CA LEU A 98 -21.24 -0.60 -33.41
C LEU A 98 -20.81 0.85 -33.59
N SER A 99 -21.52 1.61 -34.42
CA SER A 99 -21.23 3.03 -34.65
C SER A 99 -21.40 3.85 -33.37
N ARG A 100 -22.41 3.52 -32.55
CA ARG A 100 -22.63 4.16 -31.24
C ARG A 100 -21.51 3.83 -30.26
N ASP A 101 -21.05 2.59 -30.22
CA ASP A 101 -19.98 2.16 -29.32
C ASP A 101 -18.63 2.76 -29.70
N ILE A 102 -18.24 2.69 -30.97
CA ILE A 102 -16.99 3.30 -31.46
C ILE A 102 -17.02 4.81 -31.27
N GLY A 103 -18.16 5.46 -31.56
CA GLY A 103 -18.37 6.89 -31.33
C GLY A 103 -18.31 7.28 -29.84
N TYR A 104 -18.64 6.36 -28.93
CA TYR A 104 -18.45 6.55 -27.50
C TYR A 104 -16.99 6.31 -27.09
N LEU A 105 -16.35 5.24 -27.57
CA LEU A 105 -14.96 4.92 -27.25
C LEU A 105 -13.97 5.98 -27.71
N SER A 106 -14.24 6.65 -28.85
CA SER A 106 -13.41 7.77 -29.32
C SER A 106 -13.42 8.95 -28.33
N THR A 107 -14.55 9.19 -27.64
CA THR A 107 -14.71 10.31 -26.71
C THR A 107 -13.97 10.14 -25.38
N VAL A 108 -13.49 8.93 -25.10
CA VAL A 108 -12.68 8.63 -23.90
C VAL A 108 -11.20 8.43 -24.24
N GLN A 109 -10.79 8.73 -25.48
CA GLN A 109 -9.38 8.81 -25.86
C GLN A 109 -8.78 10.10 -25.28
N ALA A 110 -7.62 9.98 -24.63
CA ALA A 110 -6.85 11.13 -24.17
C ALA A 110 -6.20 11.87 -25.37
N ARG A 111 -5.86 13.14 -25.15
CA ARG A 111 -5.28 14.05 -26.17
C ARG A 111 -3.97 13.58 -26.81
N ASP A 112 -3.20 12.74 -26.13
CA ASP A 112 -1.95 12.13 -26.64
C ASP A 112 -2.20 10.77 -27.33
N GLY A 113 -3.47 10.38 -27.49
CA GLY A 113 -3.91 9.22 -28.25
C GLY A 113 -4.08 7.93 -27.45
N HIS A 114 -3.74 7.89 -26.16
CA HIS A 114 -3.96 6.68 -25.34
C HIS A 114 -5.38 6.59 -24.77
N TRP A 115 -5.76 5.42 -24.25
CA TRP A 115 -6.99 5.22 -23.47
C TRP A 115 -6.66 5.09 -21.99
N PRO A 116 -6.95 6.13 -21.19
CA PRO A 116 -6.96 6.05 -19.74
C PRO A 116 -7.79 4.88 -19.22
N ALA A 117 -7.27 4.17 -18.23
CA ALA A 117 -8.00 3.16 -17.48
C ALA A 117 -7.48 3.04 -16.05
N GLU A 118 -8.37 2.78 -15.09
CA GLU A 118 -7.99 2.31 -13.77
C GLU A 118 -7.46 0.86 -13.87
N SER A 119 -6.25 0.65 -13.36
CA SER A 119 -5.67 -0.70 -13.16
C SER A 119 -5.58 -0.98 -11.65
N ALA A 120 -6.73 -0.90 -10.99
CA ALA A 120 -6.87 -1.18 -9.57
C ALA A 120 -7.65 -2.47 -9.38
N ALA A 121 -7.14 -3.35 -8.53
CA ALA A 121 -7.84 -4.53 -8.03
C ALA A 121 -7.14 -5.08 -6.77
N PRO A 122 -5.79 -5.11 -6.71
CA PRO A 122 -5.09 -5.58 -5.52
C PRO A 122 -5.24 -4.62 -4.33
N LEU A 123 -5.67 -5.15 -3.18
CA LEU A 123 -5.82 -4.38 -1.94
C LEU A 123 -4.51 -4.29 -1.14
N PHE A 124 -3.36 -4.57 -1.78
CA PHE A 124 -2.04 -4.57 -1.18
C PHE A 124 -1.02 -3.66 -1.90
N PHE A 125 -1.47 -2.77 -2.81
CA PHE A 125 -0.61 -1.73 -3.39
C PHE A 125 -0.59 -0.43 -2.59
N LEU A 126 -1.76 0.03 -2.13
CA LEU A 126 -1.87 1.20 -1.27
C LEU A 126 -1.08 1.06 0.05
N PRO A 127 -1.13 -0.09 0.76
CA PRO A 127 -0.46 -0.21 2.05
C PRO A 127 1.06 -0.03 2.03
N PRO A 128 1.83 -0.68 1.14
CA PRO A 128 3.25 -0.41 0.96
C PRO A 128 3.60 1.07 0.76
N LEU A 129 2.83 1.78 -0.07
CA LEU A 129 3.05 3.20 -0.35
C LEU A 129 2.86 4.04 0.93
N VAL A 130 1.75 3.85 1.64
CA VAL A 130 1.45 4.59 2.88
C VAL A 130 2.47 4.26 3.97
N MET A 131 2.86 2.99 4.11
CA MET A 131 3.89 2.57 5.07
C MET A 131 5.24 3.19 4.73
N ALA A 132 5.67 3.17 3.47
CA ALA A 132 6.93 3.76 3.05
C ALA A 132 6.96 5.27 3.35
N LEU A 133 5.92 6.02 2.96
CA LEU A 133 5.82 7.46 3.24
C LEU A 133 5.77 7.76 4.74
N TYR A 134 5.14 6.89 5.54
CA TYR A 134 5.13 7.02 6.99
C TYR A 134 6.53 6.81 7.58
N ILE A 135 7.25 5.77 7.12
CA ILE A 135 8.60 5.45 7.59
C ILE A 135 9.61 6.55 7.23
N THR A 136 9.50 7.12 6.03
CA THR A 136 10.40 8.22 5.60
C THR A 136 10.04 9.57 6.25
N GLY A 137 8.83 9.69 6.82
CA GLY A 137 8.34 10.93 7.40
C GLY A 137 7.74 11.90 6.37
N ASP A 138 7.51 11.44 5.14
CA ASP A 138 7.04 12.25 4.01
C ASP A 138 5.52 12.15 3.78
N LEU A 139 4.79 11.48 4.68
CA LEU A 139 3.35 11.25 4.53
C LEU A 139 2.57 12.56 4.29
N ASP A 140 2.81 13.59 5.09
CA ASP A 140 2.17 14.91 4.97
C ASP A 140 2.77 15.77 3.85
N ALA A 141 4.04 15.52 3.48
CA ALA A 141 4.71 16.24 2.41
C ALA A 141 4.21 15.81 1.03
N ILE A 142 3.85 14.54 0.86
CA ILE A 142 3.44 13.95 -0.42
C ILE A 142 1.91 13.84 -0.52
N LEU A 143 1.21 13.47 0.57
CA LEU A 143 -0.24 13.27 0.54
C LEU A 143 -0.97 14.45 1.14
N SER A 144 -1.61 15.25 0.29
CA SER A 144 -2.55 16.29 0.76
C SER A 144 -3.72 15.69 1.54
N SER A 145 -4.43 16.54 2.30
CA SER A 145 -5.65 16.15 3.04
C SER A 145 -6.69 15.46 2.15
N GLU A 146 -6.84 15.93 0.91
CA GLU A 146 -7.77 15.33 -0.06
C GLU A 146 -7.28 13.95 -0.56
N HIS A 147 -5.97 13.75 -0.76
CA HIS A 147 -5.43 12.41 -1.07
C HIS A 147 -5.79 11.42 0.05
N LYS A 148 -5.51 11.80 1.32
CA LYS A 148 -5.78 10.95 2.48
C LYS A 148 -7.27 10.62 2.59
N LYS A 149 -8.14 11.60 2.35
CA LYS A 149 -9.61 11.43 2.35
C LYS A 149 -10.10 10.46 1.29
N GLU A 150 -9.54 10.51 0.07
CA GLU A 150 -9.90 9.54 -0.99
C GLU A 150 -9.31 8.15 -0.73
N MET A 151 -8.09 8.06 -0.17
CA MET A 151 -7.50 6.78 0.26
C MET A 151 -8.35 6.12 1.36
N LEU A 152 -8.75 6.87 2.38
CA LEU A 152 -9.67 6.39 3.41
C LEU A 152 -10.99 5.94 2.79
N ARG A 153 -11.59 6.74 1.91
CA ARG A 153 -12.83 6.36 1.21
C ARG A 153 -12.66 5.08 0.41
N TYR A 154 -11.56 4.92 -0.31
CA TYR A 154 -11.25 3.70 -1.06
C TYR A 154 -11.18 2.50 -0.11
N THR A 155 -10.44 2.61 0.98
CA THR A 155 -10.32 1.53 1.98
C THR A 155 -11.68 1.20 2.60
N HIS A 156 -12.50 2.19 2.96
CA HIS A 156 -13.85 1.96 3.50
C HIS A 156 -14.79 1.28 2.51
N ASN A 157 -14.77 1.70 1.24
CA ASN A 157 -15.65 1.12 0.22
C ASN A 157 -15.33 -0.36 -0.05
N HIS A 158 -14.06 -0.74 0.10
CA HIS A 158 -13.61 -2.11 -0.11
C HIS A 158 -13.59 -2.95 1.17
N GLN A 159 -14.02 -2.40 2.31
CA GLN A 159 -14.32 -3.20 3.48
C GLN A 159 -15.63 -3.95 3.21
N VAL A 160 -15.53 -5.28 3.04
CA VAL A 160 -16.70 -6.14 2.86
C VAL A 160 -17.53 -6.07 4.13
N ILE A 161 -18.85 -5.94 4.00
CA ILE A 161 -19.79 -6.02 5.12
C ILE A 161 -20.88 -7.00 4.69
N HIS A 162 -20.74 -8.28 5.03
CA HIS A 162 -21.84 -9.21 4.85
C HIS A 162 -22.83 -9.08 6.00
N LEU A 163 -24.02 -8.57 5.70
CA LEU A 163 -25.19 -8.79 6.54
C LEU A 163 -25.49 -10.30 6.54
N PRO A 164 -25.91 -10.89 7.68
CA PRO A 164 -26.28 -12.30 7.72
C PRO A 164 -27.41 -12.56 6.71
N ILE A 165 -27.14 -13.42 5.72
CA ILE A 165 -28.15 -13.87 4.78
C ILE A 165 -29.03 -14.86 5.57
N TYR A 166 -30.28 -14.47 5.85
CA TYR A 166 -31.27 -15.39 6.41
C TYR A 166 -31.62 -16.46 5.35
N PRO A 167 -31.61 -17.77 5.69
CA PRO A 167 -31.73 -18.86 4.72
C PRO A 167 -33.14 -19.08 4.14
N SER A 168 -34.01 -18.06 4.12
CA SER A 168 -35.39 -18.19 3.63
C SER A 168 -35.56 -18.10 2.11
N GLN A 169 -34.48 -17.89 1.34
CA GLN A 169 -34.56 -17.70 -0.13
C GLN A 169 -33.86 -18.77 -0.98
N PHE A 170 -33.32 -19.84 -0.39
CA PHE A 170 -32.72 -20.94 -1.17
C PHE A 170 -33.57 -22.21 -1.10
N SER A 171 -34.66 -22.24 -1.87
CA SER A 171 -35.20 -23.52 -2.36
C SER A 171 -34.52 -23.84 -3.69
N ASN A 172 -33.76 -24.93 -3.71
CA ASN A 172 -33.18 -25.59 -4.89
C ASN A 172 -31.91 -24.95 -5.49
N PHE A 173 -30.75 -25.34 -4.97
CA PHE A 173 -29.69 -25.91 -5.82
C PHE A 173 -28.69 -26.69 -4.97
N PHE A 174 -28.62 -28.00 -5.20
CA PHE A 174 -27.79 -28.95 -4.47
C PHE A 174 -26.30 -28.79 -4.82
N LYS A 175 -25.44 -28.99 -3.80
CA LYS A 175 -24.01 -29.33 -3.85
C LYS A 175 -23.05 -28.25 -4.41
N PHE A 176 -22.57 -27.41 -3.51
CA PHE A 176 -21.17 -27.00 -3.53
C PHE A 176 -20.48 -27.53 -2.27
N SER A 177 -19.35 -28.21 -2.47
CA SER A 177 -18.62 -28.99 -1.48
C SER A 177 -18.25 -28.18 -0.23
N PHE A 178 -18.34 -28.85 0.92
CA PHE A 178 -17.96 -28.40 2.24
C PHE A 178 -16.62 -27.66 2.27
N CYS A 179 -16.68 -26.34 2.45
CA CYS A 179 -15.61 -25.53 3.02
C CYS A 179 -16.29 -24.59 4.04
N HIS A 180 -15.80 -24.57 5.28
CA HIS A 180 -16.38 -23.92 6.45
C HIS A 180 -17.26 -22.69 6.15
N PHE A 181 -18.57 -22.88 6.19
CA PHE A 181 -19.54 -21.78 6.28
C PHE A 181 -19.61 -21.32 7.74
N ASP A 182 -18.62 -20.53 8.16
CA ASP A 182 -18.77 -19.75 9.39
C ASP A 182 -19.92 -18.74 9.20
N PHE A 183 -20.94 -18.91 10.05
CA PHE A 183 -22.22 -18.18 10.07
C PHE A 183 -22.15 -16.83 10.81
N PHE A 184 -20.97 -16.42 11.26
CA PHE A 184 -20.74 -15.12 11.88
C PHE A 184 -20.23 -14.14 10.82
N GLY A 185 -20.87 -12.98 10.71
CA GLY A 185 -20.64 -11.99 9.65
C GLY A 185 -19.16 -11.80 9.30
N ARG A 186 -18.83 -12.03 8.02
CA ARG A 186 -17.50 -11.84 7.42
C ARG A 186 -17.38 -10.36 7.02
N ILE A 187 -16.52 -9.57 7.68
CA ILE A 187 -16.46 -8.11 7.52
C ILE A 187 -15.02 -7.60 7.37
N GLU A 188 -14.32 -7.79 6.24
CA GLU A 188 -12.93 -7.31 6.10
C GLU A 188 -12.46 -7.10 4.64
N TRP A 189 -11.13 -7.02 4.43
CA TRP A 189 -10.46 -6.83 3.16
C TRP A 189 -9.83 -8.13 2.63
N GLY A 190 -10.05 -8.41 1.35
CA GLY A 190 -9.43 -9.51 0.64
C GLY A 190 -8.04 -9.20 0.07
N LEU A 191 -7.50 -10.14 -0.70
CA LEU A 191 -6.27 -9.92 -1.48
C LEU A 191 -6.51 -8.91 -2.63
N HIS A 192 -7.71 -8.93 -3.19
CA HIS A 192 -8.19 -8.02 -4.23
C HIS A 192 -9.66 -7.68 -3.97
N VAL A 193 -10.20 -6.70 -4.70
CA VAL A 193 -11.56 -6.15 -4.51
C VAL A 193 -12.71 -7.17 -4.60
N GLU A 194 -12.49 -8.29 -5.30
CA GLU A 194 -13.44 -9.41 -5.45
C GLU A 194 -13.12 -10.62 -4.57
N GLY A 195 -11.97 -10.60 -3.88
CA GLY A 195 -11.48 -11.72 -3.10
C GLY A 195 -12.18 -11.83 -1.75
N HIS A 196 -12.26 -13.05 -1.22
CA HIS A 196 -12.64 -13.26 0.17
C HIS A 196 -11.62 -12.62 1.13
N ASN A 197 -12.08 -12.37 2.35
CA ASN A 197 -11.29 -11.77 3.41
C ASN A 197 -10.03 -12.59 3.68
N THR A 198 -8.89 -11.91 3.77
CA THR A 198 -7.60 -12.55 4.06
C THR A 198 -6.92 -11.84 5.22
N MET A 199 -6.11 -12.57 5.99
CA MET A 199 -5.28 -11.95 7.03
C MET A 199 -4.32 -10.91 6.44
N PHE A 200 -3.80 -11.17 5.24
CA PHE A 200 -2.92 -10.26 4.52
C PHE A 200 -3.61 -8.93 4.17
N GLY A 201 -4.74 -8.98 3.46
CA GLY A 201 -5.50 -7.79 3.09
C GLY A 201 -6.02 -7.03 4.31
N SER A 202 -6.55 -7.75 5.30
CA SER A 202 -7.17 -7.15 6.48
C SER A 202 -6.18 -6.40 7.36
N VAL A 203 -5.02 -7.01 7.66
CA VAL A 203 -4.02 -6.35 8.51
C VAL A 203 -3.38 -5.17 7.78
N LEU A 204 -3.03 -5.30 6.49
CA LEU A 204 -2.42 -4.19 5.75
C LEU A 204 -3.36 -2.99 5.64
N ASN A 205 -4.64 -3.20 5.30
CA ASN A 205 -5.61 -2.10 5.20
C ASN A 205 -5.99 -1.53 6.57
N TYR A 206 -6.03 -2.36 7.63
CA TYR A 206 -6.14 -1.86 9.01
C TYR A 206 -5.00 -0.91 9.36
N VAL A 207 -3.76 -1.28 9.04
CA VAL A 207 -2.59 -0.42 9.30
C VAL A 207 -2.69 0.87 8.49
N VAL A 208 -3.14 0.84 7.23
CA VAL A 208 -3.36 2.07 6.44
C VAL A 208 -4.33 3.02 7.13
N LEU A 209 -5.49 2.54 7.58
CA LEU A 209 -6.45 3.40 8.30
C LEU A 209 -5.80 4.07 9.52
N ARG A 210 -4.99 3.31 10.27
CA ARG A 210 -4.26 3.81 11.46
C ARG A 210 -3.20 4.85 11.09
N LEU A 211 -2.40 4.61 10.05
CA LEU A 211 -1.34 5.53 9.61
C LEU A 211 -1.91 6.81 8.97
N LEU A 212 -3.10 6.73 8.36
CA LEU A 212 -3.81 7.89 7.81
C LEU A 212 -4.57 8.71 8.88
N GLY A 213 -4.53 8.28 10.15
CA GLY A 213 -5.00 9.06 11.30
C GLY A 213 -6.32 8.60 11.92
N GLU A 214 -6.98 7.55 11.41
CA GLU A 214 -8.23 7.06 12.03
C GLU A 214 -7.96 6.41 13.37
N GLY A 215 -8.70 6.83 14.41
CA GLY A 215 -8.58 6.31 15.77
C GLY A 215 -8.94 4.83 15.91
N PRO A 216 -8.49 4.15 16.98
CA PRO A 216 -8.77 2.72 17.19
C PRO A 216 -10.25 2.41 17.47
N LYS A 217 -11.04 3.45 17.80
CA LYS A 217 -12.49 3.35 18.10
C LYS A 217 -13.37 3.64 16.89
N GLU A 218 -12.79 4.09 15.77
CA GLU A 218 -13.54 4.29 14.53
C GLU A 218 -14.13 2.96 14.07
N GLU A 219 -15.35 3.01 13.55
CA GLU A 219 -16.17 1.81 13.36
C GLU A 219 -15.47 0.76 12.47
N ALA A 220 -14.91 1.18 11.34
CA ALA A 220 -14.19 0.31 10.41
C ALA A 220 -12.91 -0.29 11.01
N VAL A 221 -12.17 0.52 11.77
CA VAL A 221 -10.93 0.15 12.44
C VAL A 221 -11.20 -0.86 13.55
N ALA A 222 -12.19 -0.58 14.40
CA ALA A 222 -12.60 -1.45 15.49
C ALA A 222 -13.09 -2.82 14.98
N ARG A 223 -13.87 -2.83 13.88
CA ARG A 223 -14.30 -4.07 13.22
C ARG A 223 -13.13 -4.87 12.67
N GLY A 224 -12.24 -4.23 11.90
CA GLY A 224 -11.05 -4.88 11.34
C GLY A 224 -10.18 -5.49 12.44
N ARG A 225 -9.93 -4.74 13.52
CA ARG A 225 -9.19 -5.23 14.69
C ARG A 225 -9.85 -6.46 15.32
N LYS A 226 -11.16 -6.42 15.54
CA LYS A 226 -11.91 -7.54 16.14
C LYS A 226 -11.74 -8.81 15.31
N TRP A 227 -11.90 -8.73 14.00
CA TRP A 227 -11.74 -9.90 13.14
C TRP A 227 -10.30 -10.42 13.13
N ILE A 228 -9.31 -9.53 12.99
CA ILE A 228 -7.89 -9.89 12.99
C ILE A 228 -7.57 -10.71 14.25
N LEU A 229 -8.00 -10.22 15.41
CA LEU A 229 -7.77 -10.92 16.69
C LEU A 229 -8.49 -12.27 16.75
N GLN A 230 -9.74 -12.36 16.28
CA GLN A 230 -10.51 -13.61 16.26
C GLN A 230 -9.89 -14.68 15.34
N HIS A 231 -9.16 -14.28 14.30
CA HIS A 231 -8.60 -15.20 13.30
C HIS A 231 -7.12 -15.54 13.54
N GLY A 232 -6.60 -15.23 14.74
CA GLY A 232 -5.26 -15.59 15.19
C GLY A 232 -4.22 -14.47 15.05
N GLY A 233 -4.65 -13.24 14.76
CA GLY A 233 -3.80 -12.06 14.78
C GLY A 233 -2.84 -11.91 13.60
N ALA A 234 -2.08 -10.81 13.60
CA ALA A 234 -1.13 -10.48 12.54
C ALA A 234 0.01 -11.51 12.37
N VAL A 235 0.26 -12.36 13.37
CA VAL A 235 1.26 -13.43 13.29
C VAL A 235 0.95 -14.47 12.20
N ARG A 236 -0.33 -14.59 11.78
CA ARG A 236 -0.78 -15.44 10.69
C ARG A 236 -0.66 -14.81 9.29
N MET A 237 -0.07 -13.62 9.19
CA MET A 237 0.16 -13.02 7.88
C MET A 237 1.13 -13.86 7.03
N PRO A 238 0.95 -13.87 5.69
CA PRO A 238 1.95 -14.37 4.75
C PRO A 238 3.29 -13.60 4.86
N SER A 239 4.35 -14.16 4.28
CA SER A 239 5.73 -13.64 4.35
C SER A 239 5.84 -12.16 3.99
N TRP A 240 5.20 -11.72 2.90
CA TRP A 240 5.20 -10.31 2.48
C TRP A 240 4.55 -9.39 3.51
N GLY A 241 3.50 -9.86 4.18
CA GLY A 241 2.83 -9.10 5.22
C GLY A 241 3.74 -8.92 6.43
N LYS A 242 4.40 -10.01 6.85
CA LYS A 242 5.39 -9.97 7.92
C LYS A 242 6.55 -9.05 7.58
N PHE A 243 7.06 -9.09 6.34
CA PHE A 243 8.09 -8.16 5.88
C PHE A 243 7.68 -6.70 6.08
N TRP A 244 6.50 -6.29 5.58
CA TRP A 244 6.03 -4.91 5.72
C TRP A 244 5.79 -4.49 7.17
N LEU A 245 5.21 -5.36 8.00
CA LEU A 245 5.05 -5.07 9.44
C LEU A 245 6.40 -4.96 10.15
N THR A 246 7.39 -5.73 9.72
CA THR A 246 8.73 -5.72 10.29
C THR A 246 9.49 -4.46 9.91
N VAL A 247 9.41 -4.06 8.63
CA VAL A 247 9.98 -2.79 8.14
C VAL A 247 9.30 -1.58 8.81
N LEU A 248 8.00 -1.68 9.11
CA LEU A 248 7.27 -0.68 9.90
C LEU A 248 7.66 -0.66 11.39
N GLY A 249 8.34 -1.69 11.89
CA GLY A 249 8.77 -1.80 13.28
C GLY A 249 7.71 -2.31 14.25
N VAL A 250 6.62 -2.93 13.75
CA VAL A 250 5.54 -3.50 14.58
C VAL A 250 5.53 -5.03 14.59
N HIS A 251 6.57 -5.64 14.03
CA HIS A 251 6.82 -7.08 14.02
C HIS A 251 8.33 -7.31 14.06
N GLU A 252 8.79 -8.38 14.69
CA GLU A 252 10.22 -8.67 14.80
C GLU A 252 10.79 -9.28 13.52
N TRP A 253 12.04 -8.94 13.20
CA TRP A 253 12.80 -9.54 12.09
C TRP A 253 13.00 -11.05 12.25
N ALA A 254 13.02 -11.56 13.48
CA ALA A 254 13.12 -12.99 13.78
C ALA A 254 11.87 -13.78 13.33
N GLY A 255 10.69 -13.15 13.33
CA GLY A 255 9.46 -13.76 12.85
C GLY A 255 9.26 -13.66 11.33
N CYS A 256 10.16 -12.96 10.63
CA CYS A 256 10.14 -12.78 9.18
C CYS A 256 11.03 -13.84 8.52
N ASN A 257 10.56 -14.49 7.45
CA ASN A 257 11.38 -15.45 6.71
C ASN A 257 12.65 -14.78 6.18
N PRO A 258 13.78 -15.50 6.05
CA PRO A 258 15.00 -14.92 5.51
C PRO A 258 14.88 -14.40 4.06
N TYR A 259 15.42 -13.20 3.81
CA TYR A 259 15.60 -12.62 2.47
C TYR A 259 17.10 -12.40 2.16
N PRO A 260 17.91 -13.48 2.11
CA PRO A 260 19.37 -13.38 2.08
C PRO A 260 19.90 -12.57 0.88
N PRO A 261 20.62 -11.45 1.10
CA PRO A 261 21.26 -10.69 0.03
C PRO A 261 22.39 -11.47 -0.67
N GLU A 262 22.91 -12.53 -0.06
CA GLU A 262 23.98 -13.36 -0.62
C GLU A 262 23.54 -14.15 -1.86
N LEU A 263 22.23 -14.41 -2.03
CA LEU A 263 21.70 -15.08 -3.23
C LEU A 263 21.98 -14.30 -4.52
N TRP A 264 22.18 -12.98 -4.40
CA TRP A 264 22.50 -12.09 -5.52
C TRP A 264 23.96 -12.18 -5.96
N LEU A 265 24.83 -12.76 -5.12
CA LEU A 265 26.26 -12.96 -5.40
C LEU A 265 26.56 -14.33 -6.03
N LEU A 266 25.55 -15.22 -6.09
CA LEU A 266 25.73 -16.55 -6.66
C LEU A 266 26.08 -16.46 -8.15
N PRO A 267 26.93 -17.36 -8.69
CA PRO A 267 27.19 -17.40 -10.12
C PRO A 267 25.92 -17.69 -10.93
N THR A 268 25.85 -17.20 -12.16
CA THR A 268 24.68 -17.36 -13.04
C THR A 268 24.35 -18.82 -13.40
N TRP A 269 25.32 -19.72 -13.30
CA TRP A 269 25.12 -21.17 -13.52
C TRP A 269 24.46 -21.88 -12.33
N PHE A 270 24.42 -21.27 -11.14
CA PHE A 270 23.85 -21.88 -9.95
C PHE A 270 22.32 -21.80 -9.97
N PRO A 271 21.59 -22.91 -9.69
CA PRO A 271 20.14 -22.98 -9.91
C PRO A 271 19.30 -22.03 -9.05
N PHE A 272 19.85 -21.50 -7.96
CA PHE A 272 19.20 -20.52 -7.07
C PHE A 272 19.74 -19.09 -7.26
N ASN A 273 20.45 -18.82 -8.36
CA ASN A 273 20.88 -17.48 -8.71
C ASN A 273 19.64 -16.56 -8.88
N ALA A 274 19.65 -15.39 -8.22
CA ALA A 274 18.54 -14.45 -8.26
C ALA A 274 18.23 -13.92 -9.68
N GLY A 275 19.19 -13.96 -10.60
CA GLY A 275 19.02 -13.64 -12.02
C GLY A 275 18.07 -14.60 -12.76
N MET A 276 17.94 -15.83 -12.30
CA MET A 276 17.03 -16.84 -12.88
C MET A 276 15.57 -16.70 -12.40
N MET A 277 15.31 -15.83 -11.41
CA MET A 277 13.96 -15.54 -10.94
C MET A 277 13.15 -14.78 -12.00
N ALA A 278 11.83 -14.99 -12.01
CA ALA A 278 10.92 -14.18 -12.82
C ALA A 278 11.13 -12.69 -12.53
N CYS A 279 11.07 -11.84 -13.57
CA CYS A 279 11.48 -10.44 -13.49
C CYS A 279 10.73 -9.65 -12.39
N TYR A 280 9.42 -9.86 -12.23
CA TYR A 280 8.62 -9.22 -11.18
C TYR A 280 9.03 -9.67 -9.78
N ALA A 281 9.36 -10.96 -9.60
CA ALA A 281 9.86 -11.46 -8.33
C ALA A 281 11.23 -10.84 -8.03
N ARG A 282 12.13 -10.79 -9.03
CA ARG A 282 13.44 -10.17 -8.88
C ARG A 282 13.34 -8.69 -8.46
N LEU A 283 12.47 -7.91 -9.08
CA LEU A 283 12.27 -6.50 -8.75
C LEU A 283 11.68 -6.27 -7.35
N ALA A 284 10.86 -7.20 -6.85
CA ALA A 284 10.33 -7.12 -5.49
C ALA A 284 11.35 -7.60 -4.44
N TYR A 285 11.99 -8.75 -4.67
CA TYR A 285 12.89 -9.38 -3.70
C TYR A 285 14.24 -8.67 -3.59
N MET A 286 14.70 -7.94 -4.62
CA MET A 286 15.96 -7.18 -4.56
C MET A 286 15.97 -6.12 -3.45
N PRO A 287 15.05 -5.14 -3.42
CA PRO A 287 15.00 -4.17 -2.33
C PRO A 287 14.63 -4.82 -0.99
N MET A 288 13.79 -5.87 -0.98
CA MET A 288 13.49 -6.60 0.27
C MET A 288 14.72 -7.28 0.86
N SER A 289 15.58 -7.88 0.03
CA SER A 289 16.84 -8.49 0.44
C SER A 289 17.86 -7.46 0.93
N SER A 290 17.94 -6.28 0.30
CA SER A 290 18.78 -5.19 0.80
C SER A 290 18.29 -4.69 2.15
N LEU A 291 16.99 -4.38 2.30
CA LEU A 291 16.41 -3.96 3.58
C LEU A 291 16.55 -5.04 4.68
N TYR A 292 16.49 -6.30 4.30
CA TYR A 292 16.76 -7.42 5.20
C TYR A 292 18.24 -7.53 5.56
N GLY A 293 19.17 -7.27 4.64
CA GLY A 293 20.60 -7.25 4.93
C GLY A 293 21.00 -6.03 5.78
N GLU A 294 20.32 -4.91 5.57
CA GLU A 294 20.50 -3.64 6.28
C GLU A 294 19.73 -3.57 7.61
N ARG A 295 19.11 -4.69 8.02
CA ARG A 295 18.44 -4.85 9.32
C ARG A 295 19.13 -4.03 10.39
N LEU A 296 18.36 -3.10 10.96
CA LEU A 296 18.84 -2.24 12.04
C LEU A 296 19.33 -3.11 13.19
N ASN A 297 20.64 -3.19 13.32
CA ASN A 297 21.28 -3.92 14.38
C ASN A 297 21.65 -2.93 15.49
N LEU A 298 21.06 -3.08 16.67
CA LEU A 298 21.21 -2.20 17.82
C LEU A 298 22.68 -2.05 18.22
N VAL A 299 23.49 -3.10 18.05
CA VAL A 299 24.94 -3.04 18.32
C VAL A 299 25.63 -2.15 17.28
N GLN A 300 25.37 -2.36 16.00
CA GLN A 300 25.96 -1.54 14.93
C GLN A 300 25.44 -0.09 14.96
N THR A 301 24.17 0.13 15.25
CA THR A 301 23.59 1.46 15.51
C THR A 301 24.28 2.12 16.68
N SER A 302 24.55 1.39 17.76
CA SER A 302 25.28 1.92 18.90
C SER A 302 26.72 2.31 18.55
N TRP A 303 27.41 1.51 17.73
CA TRP A 303 28.73 1.88 17.21
C TRP A 303 28.67 3.16 16.37
N ALA A 304 27.72 3.26 15.45
CA ALA A 304 27.51 4.46 14.64
C ALA A 304 27.22 5.69 15.50
N LEU A 305 26.35 5.56 16.51
CA LEU A 305 26.04 6.64 17.45
C LEU A 305 27.27 7.09 18.25
N LEU A 306 28.05 6.14 18.76
CA LEU A 306 29.30 6.44 19.47
C LEU A 306 30.28 7.19 18.54
N SER A 307 30.40 6.76 17.29
CA SER A 307 31.22 7.45 16.28
C SER A 307 30.72 8.87 16.00
N LEU A 308 29.41 9.06 15.76
CA LEU A 308 28.84 10.37 15.47
C LEU A 308 28.97 11.34 16.65
N ILE A 309 28.72 10.87 17.87
CA ILE A 309 28.87 11.68 19.10
C ILE A 309 30.33 12.09 19.27
N ASN A 310 31.28 11.16 19.13
CA ASN A 310 32.70 11.47 19.28
C ASN A 310 33.26 12.35 18.15
N ALA A 311 32.67 12.27 16.95
CA ALA A 311 33.04 13.11 15.80
C ALA A 311 32.47 14.53 15.87
N GLY A 312 31.74 14.89 16.93
CA GLY A 312 31.14 16.23 17.06
C GLY A 312 29.95 16.45 16.13
N GLN A 313 29.35 15.40 15.55
CA GLN A 313 28.20 15.53 14.64
C GLN A 313 27.04 16.32 15.27
N GLY A 314 26.88 16.24 16.59
CA GLY A 314 25.85 16.98 17.33
C GLY A 314 25.99 18.50 17.28
N GLU A 315 27.17 19.04 16.94
CA GLU A 315 27.37 20.47 16.71
C GLU A 315 26.91 20.91 15.30
N ILE A 316 26.83 19.95 14.36
CA ILE A 316 26.46 20.18 12.97
C ILE A 316 24.95 19.91 12.77
N ASP A 317 24.52 18.70 13.12
CA ASP A 317 23.12 18.27 13.05
C ASP A 317 22.84 17.15 14.06
N LEU A 318 21.93 17.43 15.00
CA LEU A 318 21.52 16.50 16.05
C LEU A 318 20.53 15.43 15.56
N GLN A 319 19.89 15.60 14.40
CA GLN A 319 18.81 14.72 13.94
C GLN A 319 19.25 13.25 13.80
N PRO A 320 20.41 12.91 13.20
CA PRO A 320 20.85 11.53 13.10
C PRO A 320 21.07 10.87 14.47
N ILE A 321 21.63 11.61 15.42
CA ILE A 321 21.88 11.15 16.79
C ILE A 321 20.55 10.93 17.52
N HIS A 322 19.61 11.89 17.44
CA HIS A 322 18.29 11.76 18.06
C HIS A 322 17.50 10.58 17.51
N ARG A 323 17.54 10.34 16.20
CA ARG A 323 16.86 9.20 15.57
C ARG A 323 17.44 7.87 16.07
N GLY A 324 18.77 7.72 16.09
CA GLY A 324 19.40 6.50 16.57
C GLY A 324 19.16 6.25 18.06
N ILE A 325 19.21 7.30 18.91
CA ILE A 325 18.92 7.15 20.34
C ILE A 325 17.46 6.79 20.59
N ARG A 326 16.52 7.40 19.86
CA ARG A 326 15.10 7.04 19.94
C ARG A 326 14.88 5.58 19.56
N LEU A 327 15.59 5.09 18.54
CA LEU A 327 15.54 3.68 18.17
C LEU A 327 16.02 2.78 19.32
N LEU A 328 17.17 3.10 19.93
CA LEU A 328 17.67 2.31 21.07
C LEU A 328 16.65 2.31 22.23
N ILE A 329 16.15 3.46 22.65
CA ILE A 329 15.16 3.56 23.75
C ILE A 329 13.91 2.72 23.45
N ASN A 330 13.37 2.83 22.24
CA ASN A 330 12.16 2.11 21.86
C ASN A 330 12.36 0.60 21.63
N SER A 331 13.62 0.15 21.55
CA SER A 331 13.95 -1.26 21.33
C SER A 331 14.27 -2.02 22.62
N GLN A 332 14.27 -1.35 23.78
CA GLN A 332 14.45 -2.03 25.07
C GLN A 332 13.18 -2.79 25.45
N MET A 333 13.34 -4.04 25.88
CA MET A 333 12.24 -4.90 26.30
C MET A 333 11.76 -4.53 27.72
N GLU A 334 10.57 -5.01 28.11
CA GLU A 334 9.96 -4.68 29.42
C GLU A 334 10.82 -5.12 30.62
N ASP A 335 11.64 -6.16 30.45
CA ASP A 335 12.57 -6.67 31.46
C ASP A 335 13.91 -5.89 31.53
N GLY A 336 14.11 -4.92 30.64
CA GLY A 336 15.31 -4.12 30.53
C GLY A 336 16.43 -4.70 29.66
N ASP A 337 16.28 -5.91 29.12
CA ASP A 337 17.20 -6.50 28.13
C ASP A 337 16.91 -5.89 26.74
N PHE A 338 17.85 -6.08 25.82
CA PHE A 338 17.66 -5.76 24.40
C PHE A 338 17.47 -7.05 23.60
N PRO A 339 16.65 -7.05 22.52
CA PRO A 339 16.38 -8.24 21.75
C PRO A 339 17.66 -8.81 21.14
N GLN A 340 17.79 -10.14 21.16
CA GLN A 340 18.88 -10.82 20.46
C GLN A 340 18.69 -10.67 18.95
N GLN A 341 19.67 -10.06 18.30
CA GLN A 341 19.69 -9.86 16.84
C GLN A 341 20.77 -10.73 16.18
N ASP A 342 20.90 -10.58 14.86
CA ASP A 342 21.83 -11.34 14.03
C ASP A 342 23.30 -11.20 14.51
N ILE A 343 24.13 -12.16 14.11
CA ILE A 343 25.53 -12.25 14.51
C ILE A 343 26.30 -11.00 14.06
N VAL A 344 26.96 -10.32 15.00
CA VAL A 344 27.73 -9.09 14.76
C VAL A 344 29.25 -9.29 14.77
N GLY A 345 29.72 -10.45 15.23
CA GLY A 345 31.15 -10.77 15.34
C GLY A 345 31.64 -11.61 14.17
N VAL A 346 32.82 -11.29 13.65
CA VAL A 346 33.55 -12.13 12.70
C VAL A 346 35.01 -12.28 13.16
N ILE A 347 35.50 -13.51 13.17
CA ILE A 347 36.91 -13.86 13.37
C ILE A 347 37.39 -14.68 12.16
N PHE A 348 38.66 -14.52 11.78
CA PHE A 348 39.31 -15.19 10.64
C PHE A 348 38.59 -15.08 9.28
N LYS A 349 37.78 -14.04 9.07
CA LYS A 349 37.00 -13.79 7.84
C LYS A 349 35.98 -14.89 7.47
N ASN A 350 35.85 -15.95 8.26
CA ASN A 350 34.96 -17.10 7.98
C ASN A 350 34.25 -17.66 9.22
N CYS A 351 34.57 -17.20 10.43
CA CYS A 351 33.95 -17.65 11.67
C CYS A 351 33.06 -16.56 12.26
N SER A 352 31.74 -16.76 12.19
CA SER A 352 30.75 -15.85 12.77
C SER A 352 30.59 -16.13 14.26
N LEU A 353 30.70 -15.09 15.09
CA LEU A 353 30.64 -15.17 16.55
C LEU A 353 29.48 -14.35 17.11
N ASN A 354 28.56 -15.03 17.80
CA ASN A 354 27.52 -14.35 18.56
C ASN A 354 28.07 -13.90 19.93
N TYR A 355 28.19 -12.60 20.13
CA TYR A 355 28.50 -12.00 21.43
C TYR A 355 27.18 -11.60 22.12
N SER A 356 26.58 -12.53 22.88
CA SER A 356 25.26 -12.31 23.49
C SER A 356 25.17 -11.03 24.32
N SER A 357 26.24 -10.65 25.02
CA SER A 357 26.27 -9.43 25.85
C SER A 357 26.34 -8.13 25.05
N TYR A 358 26.73 -8.16 23.78
CA TYR A 358 26.89 -6.93 22.97
C TYR A 358 25.59 -6.18 22.79
N ARG A 359 24.46 -6.91 22.70
CA ARG A 359 23.12 -6.32 22.61
C ARG A 359 22.79 -5.42 23.81
N ASN A 360 23.44 -5.62 24.96
CA ASN A 360 23.28 -4.78 26.14
C ASN A 360 24.39 -3.75 26.29
N ILE A 361 25.66 -4.20 26.17
CA ILE A 361 26.83 -3.35 26.44
C ILE A 361 26.84 -2.11 25.53
N PHE A 362 26.64 -2.30 24.22
CA PHE A 362 26.78 -1.19 23.27
C PHE A 362 25.61 -0.20 23.31
N PRO A 363 24.33 -0.62 23.38
CA PRO A 363 23.23 0.32 23.57
C PRO A 363 23.34 1.14 24.86
N ILE A 364 23.68 0.49 25.99
CA ILE A 364 23.91 1.19 27.27
C ILE A 364 25.02 2.23 27.11
N TRP A 365 26.12 1.88 26.45
CA TRP A 365 27.23 2.79 26.22
C TRP A 365 26.84 3.99 25.33
N ALA A 366 26.16 3.74 24.21
CA ALA A 366 25.71 4.79 23.31
C ALA A 366 24.73 5.77 24.00
N ILE A 367 23.74 5.25 24.74
CA ILE A 367 22.79 6.06 25.51
C ILE A 367 23.50 6.86 26.61
N GLY A 368 24.45 6.24 27.31
CA GLY A 368 25.26 6.92 28.34
C GLY A 368 26.07 8.08 27.77
N LYS A 369 26.72 7.87 26.62
CA LYS A 369 27.48 8.93 25.93
C LYS A 369 26.60 10.07 25.45
N TYR A 370 25.43 9.75 24.90
CA TYR A 370 24.43 10.74 24.50
C TYR A 370 23.98 11.60 25.67
N ARG A 371 23.65 10.99 26.82
CA ARG A 371 23.28 11.72 28.04
C ARG A 371 24.37 12.69 28.47
N GLN A 372 25.63 12.26 28.44
CA GLN A 372 26.76 13.06 28.90
C GLN A 372 27.13 14.21 27.95
N HIS A 373 27.15 13.96 26.63
CA HIS A 373 27.74 14.93 25.68
C HIS A 373 26.69 15.75 24.93
N ILE A 374 25.45 15.28 24.83
CA ILE A 374 24.38 15.99 24.11
C ILE A 374 23.40 16.62 25.10
N LEU A 375 22.83 15.84 26.02
CA LEU A 375 21.80 16.37 26.93
C LEU A 375 22.37 17.26 28.04
N GLN A 376 23.48 16.85 28.67
CA GLN A 376 24.10 17.66 29.72
C GLN A 376 24.77 18.93 29.18
N ALA A 377 25.23 18.93 27.93
CA ALA A 377 25.76 20.12 27.26
C ALA A 377 24.68 21.16 26.89
N GLN A 378 23.39 20.80 26.95
CA GLN A 378 22.26 21.72 26.74
C GLN A 378 21.71 22.33 28.03
N LEU A 379 22.12 21.82 29.19
CA LEU A 379 21.65 22.27 30.52
C LEU A 379 22.54 23.35 31.14
N PHE A 380 23.63 23.72 30.45
CA PHE A 380 24.55 24.82 30.75
C PHE A 380 24.77 25.62 29.48
#